data_AF-A0A7X8SND2-F1
#
_entry.id   AF-A0A7X8SND2-F1
#
_cell.length_a   1.000
_cell.length_b   1.000
_cell.length_c   1.000
_cell.angle_alpha   90.00
_cell.angle_beta   90.00
_cell.angle_gamma   90.00
#
_symmetry.space_group_name_H-M   'P 1'
#
loop_
_entity.id
_entity.type
_entity.pdbx_description
1 polymer ?
#
loop_
_entity_poly.entity_id
_entity_poly.type
_entity_poly.pdbx_seq_one_letter_code
_entity_poly.pdbx_strand_id
1 'polypeptide(L)'
;MKRILVLFILIFTVIITSKGEEVIKIQPDGTNDMTRAVKQAIASARSKEIKLIFEQADYYFKPDFATEKYCSVTNHKNGSKRIAFAFDGFNKVSIEGNGANLIFHGKMMPFQFESCENVTVNHLSIDWDTPFTIQGTVLKVNEKDHWMDIKMDTDGFSFSVNKGVIKFPNIHHQEYSSLGNTLTFDSLTKAVSHGAWDANFRAEKVQRLKGNTYRFYGRMKYYPKVGNKINFKGPHGDNRYAPAFHIIRSKNLKYDQVVVHHALGMGFLAERSENVSISNGGVYVRKGSNRLISSTADATHFCNVKGKVIVENCRFENMLDDGTNVHGTYVEINEILDPKTVIVQLKHFQQLGFDFAQKGDELWWINQPSPNRRAETVFVTGSEVINEEYIQLSFDKELPKDLSVGDLFENKTWNPEFVMRGCTLQNHRARNIVLKSPKKTVIENNFFSSSMSAIFFRGESYFWYESGQVEDVLIQNNTFYNCASSGNEHAVLYITPRLGKSYDKSATYDKNIRFINNKINTFDDRIVWAYNVDGLVIEGNEITKNDLLAPVHPDRPIFDFNYCKNIVVKNNNYHGPKDQNIKTDKASSKEISIKKNKNIHLGKLDVVE
;
A
#
# COMPACT_ATOMS: atom_id res chain seq x y z
N MET A 1 46.62 1.00 -37.22
CA MET A 1 46.62 1.44 -35.81
C MET A 1 45.62 0.61 -35.04
N LYS A 2 46.10 -0.25 -34.13
CA LYS A 2 45.32 -1.27 -33.41
C LYS A 2 44.43 -0.61 -32.34
N ARG A 3 43.12 -0.90 -32.38
CA ARG A 3 42.19 -0.64 -31.27
C ARG A 3 42.50 -1.64 -30.16
N ILE A 4 42.92 -1.14 -29.01
CA ILE A 4 43.08 -1.94 -27.78
C ILE A 4 41.70 -2.10 -27.17
N LEU A 5 41.21 -3.33 -27.18
CA LEU A 5 40.02 -3.76 -26.44
C LEU A 5 40.46 -3.99 -24.99
N VAL A 6 40.19 -3.04 -24.09
CA VAL A 6 40.44 -3.23 -22.65
C VAL A 6 39.27 -4.02 -22.07
N LEU A 7 39.51 -5.30 -21.81
CA LEU A 7 38.60 -6.19 -21.09
C LEU A 7 38.77 -5.91 -19.59
N PHE A 8 37.83 -5.17 -18.98
CA PHE A 8 37.79 -5.03 -17.51
C PHE A 8 37.29 -6.34 -16.91
N ILE A 9 38.19 -7.08 -16.26
CA ILE A 9 37.89 -8.25 -15.45
C ILE A 9 37.41 -7.73 -14.09
N LEU A 10 36.09 -7.73 -13.83
CA LEU A 10 35.59 -7.63 -12.46
C LEU A 10 36.02 -8.90 -11.72
N ILE A 11 36.84 -8.76 -10.68
CA ILE A 11 37.31 -9.88 -9.86
C ILE A 11 36.26 -10.15 -8.78
N PHE A 12 35.40 -11.15 -9.02
CA PHE A 12 34.59 -11.73 -7.95
C PHE A 12 35.44 -12.73 -7.18
N THR A 13 35.54 -12.56 -5.86
CA THR A 13 36.12 -13.60 -5.00
C THR A 13 35.00 -14.52 -4.55
N VAL A 14 34.90 -15.70 -5.15
CA VAL A 14 33.98 -16.76 -4.71
C VAL A 14 34.73 -17.61 -3.69
N ILE A 15 34.25 -17.62 -2.44
CA ILE A 15 34.76 -18.52 -1.41
C ILE A 15 33.68 -19.57 -1.18
N ILE A 16 33.95 -20.81 -1.59
CA ILE A 16 33.11 -21.95 -1.23
C ILE A 16 33.50 -22.35 0.19
N THR A 17 32.64 -22.03 1.17
CA THR A 17 32.81 -22.62 2.50
C THR A 17 32.38 -24.08 2.43
N SER A 18 32.99 -24.94 3.25
CA SER A 18 32.85 -26.41 3.19
C SER A 18 31.45 -26.96 3.54
N LYS A 19 30.42 -26.11 3.58
CA LYS A 19 29.01 -26.46 3.74
C LYS A 19 28.08 -25.50 2.98
N GLY A 20 27.78 -25.81 1.72
CA GLY A 20 26.48 -25.56 1.08
C GLY A 20 26.11 -24.13 0.64
N GLU A 21 26.51 -23.05 1.33
CA GLU A 21 26.15 -21.68 0.96
C GLU A 21 27.23 -21.02 0.08
N GLU A 22 26.81 -20.46 -1.06
CA GLU A 22 27.69 -19.73 -1.96
C GLU A 22 27.76 -18.25 -1.58
N VAL A 23 28.95 -17.80 -1.16
CA VAL A 23 29.17 -16.43 -0.70
C VAL A 23 29.86 -15.62 -1.79
N ILE A 24 29.23 -14.50 -2.18
CA ILE A 24 29.70 -13.59 -3.22
C ILE A 24 29.82 -12.19 -2.65
N LYS A 25 31.03 -11.62 -2.71
CA LYS A 25 31.27 -10.21 -2.36
C LYS A 25 31.05 -9.32 -3.58
N ILE A 26 30.22 -8.29 -3.43
CA ILE A 26 29.91 -7.31 -4.48
C ILE A 26 30.70 -6.03 -4.17
N GLN A 27 31.76 -5.80 -4.93
CA GLN A 27 32.62 -4.62 -4.80
C GLN A 27 32.01 -3.43 -5.56
N PRO A 28 32.04 -2.20 -5.01
CA PRO A 28 31.58 -1.02 -5.74
C PRO A 28 32.52 -0.70 -6.90
N ASP A 29 31.97 -0.17 -7.99
CA ASP A 29 32.74 0.22 -9.19
C ASP A 29 32.47 1.69 -9.54
N GLY A 30 32.66 2.59 -8.56
CA GLY A 30 32.37 4.01 -8.70
C GLY A 30 30.94 4.25 -9.18
N THR A 31 30.78 4.97 -10.30
CA THR A 31 29.47 5.26 -10.92
C THR A 31 29.12 4.30 -12.06
N ASN A 32 29.85 3.20 -12.24
CA ASN A 32 29.59 2.24 -13.30
C ASN A 32 28.35 1.39 -13.01
N ASP A 33 27.75 0.87 -14.08
CA ASP A 33 26.55 0.03 -13.98
C ASP A 33 26.89 -1.38 -13.48
N MET A 34 26.38 -1.72 -12.30
CA MET A 34 26.57 -3.00 -11.63
C MET A 34 25.50 -4.06 -11.99
N THR A 35 24.51 -3.72 -12.82
CA THR A 35 23.41 -4.64 -13.16
C THR A 35 23.93 -5.95 -13.77
N ARG A 36 24.87 -5.87 -14.73
CA ARG A 36 25.44 -7.07 -15.36
C ARG A 36 26.20 -7.94 -14.36
N ALA A 37 26.97 -7.30 -13.47
CA ALA A 37 27.79 -7.96 -12.45
C ALA A 37 26.91 -8.78 -11.50
N VAL A 38 25.85 -8.18 -10.96
CA VAL A 38 24.90 -8.85 -10.07
C VAL A 38 24.13 -9.95 -10.78
N LYS A 39 23.64 -9.70 -12.00
CA LYS A 39 22.93 -10.71 -12.79
C LYS A 39 23.77 -11.95 -13.02
N GLN A 40 25.05 -11.77 -13.35
CA GLN A 40 26.00 -12.88 -13.54
C GLN A 40 26.28 -13.62 -12.24
N ALA A 41 26.42 -12.91 -11.11
CA ALA A 41 26.61 -13.53 -9.80
C ALA A 41 25.43 -14.45 -9.42
N ILE A 42 24.18 -13.98 -9.61
CA ILE A 42 22.99 -14.77 -9.32
C ILE A 42 22.85 -15.95 -10.30
N ALA A 43 23.02 -15.71 -11.60
CA ALA A 43 22.85 -16.73 -12.63
C ALA A 43 23.92 -17.83 -12.60
N SER A 44 25.12 -17.53 -12.07
CA SER A 44 26.22 -18.49 -11.99
C SER A 44 26.24 -19.29 -10.68
N ALA A 45 25.28 -19.04 -9.78
CA ALA A 45 25.18 -19.72 -8.50
C ALA A 45 25.01 -21.24 -8.70
N ARG A 46 25.88 -22.02 -8.07
CA ARG A 46 25.90 -23.49 -8.10
C ARG A 46 25.11 -24.10 -6.94
N SER A 47 24.79 -23.30 -5.94
CA SER A 47 23.96 -23.68 -4.80
C SER A 47 22.59 -22.99 -4.83
N LYS A 48 21.59 -23.64 -4.21
CA LYS A 48 20.29 -23.02 -3.87
C LYS A 48 20.34 -22.18 -2.60
N GLU A 49 21.52 -22.05 -1.99
CA GLU A 49 21.80 -21.15 -0.87
C GLU A 49 22.87 -20.14 -1.30
N ILE A 50 22.49 -18.86 -1.34
CA ILE A 50 23.37 -17.77 -1.80
C ILE A 50 23.42 -16.64 -0.79
N LYS A 51 24.62 -16.07 -0.61
CA LYS A 51 24.86 -14.88 0.20
C LYS A 51 25.57 -13.80 -0.61
N LEU A 52 24.93 -12.65 -0.82
CA LEU A 52 25.54 -11.45 -1.39
C LEU A 52 25.98 -10.51 -0.27
N ILE A 53 27.25 -10.10 -0.28
CA ILE A 53 27.80 -9.16 0.70
C ILE A 53 28.23 -7.89 -0.02
N PHE A 54 27.65 -6.76 0.40
CA PHE A 54 28.02 -5.43 -0.04
C PHE A 54 28.92 -4.77 1.00
N GLU A 55 29.67 -3.75 0.57
CA GLU A 55 30.39 -2.83 1.44
C GLU A 55 29.63 -1.52 1.54
N GLN A 56 29.97 -0.67 2.51
CA GLN A 56 29.36 0.64 2.66
C GLN A 56 29.78 1.57 1.50
N ALA A 57 28.99 1.57 0.43
CA ALA A 57 29.22 2.39 -0.76
C ALA A 57 27.92 2.62 -1.53
N ASP A 58 27.98 3.51 -2.53
CA ASP A 58 26.93 3.67 -3.52
C ASP A 58 27.16 2.68 -4.68
N TYR A 59 26.09 1.98 -5.09
CA TYR A 59 26.09 1.03 -6.21
C TYR A 59 25.03 1.45 -7.22
N TYR A 60 25.40 1.55 -8.50
CA TYR A 60 24.51 2.07 -9.54
C TYR A 60 23.99 0.95 -10.45
N PHE A 61 22.70 1.00 -10.77
CA PHE A 61 22.03 0.00 -11.59
C PHE A 61 21.25 0.65 -12.73
N LYS A 62 21.50 0.17 -13.96
CA LYS A 62 20.81 0.60 -15.18
C LYS A 62 20.02 -0.54 -15.81
N PRO A 63 18.98 -0.22 -16.61
CA PRO A 63 18.04 -1.22 -17.10
C PRO A 63 18.60 -2.08 -18.25
N ASP A 64 19.67 -1.66 -18.92
CA ASP A 64 20.14 -2.26 -20.18
C ASP A 64 20.59 -3.73 -20.05
N PHE A 65 21.15 -4.10 -18.89
CA PHE A 65 21.60 -5.48 -18.63
C PHE A 65 20.72 -6.25 -17.65
N ALA A 66 19.57 -5.69 -17.25
CA ALA A 66 18.66 -6.30 -16.29
C ALA A 66 18.08 -7.64 -16.81
N THR A 67 17.51 -8.43 -15.91
CA THR A 67 16.65 -9.55 -16.31
C THR A 67 15.31 -9.01 -16.76
N GLU A 68 14.86 -9.32 -17.97
CA GLU A 68 13.58 -8.88 -18.49
C GLU A 68 12.58 -10.05 -18.47
N LYS A 69 11.46 -9.89 -17.77
CA LYS A 69 10.41 -10.91 -17.60
C LYS A 69 9.03 -10.25 -17.60
N TYR A 70 8.03 -10.91 -18.19
CA TYR A 70 6.64 -10.51 -18.01
C TYR A 70 6.18 -10.83 -16.58
N CYS A 71 5.67 -9.84 -15.86
CA CYS A 71 5.18 -10.03 -14.50
C CYS A 71 3.75 -9.53 -14.38
N SER A 72 2.89 -10.39 -13.84
CA SER A 72 1.63 -10.00 -13.22
C SER A 72 1.93 -9.61 -11.78
N VAL A 73 1.72 -8.35 -11.44
CA VAL A 73 2.11 -7.78 -10.15
C VAL A 73 0.87 -7.17 -9.54
N THR A 74 0.40 -7.76 -8.45
CA THR A 74 -0.86 -7.35 -7.83
C THR A 74 -0.85 -5.87 -7.44
N ASN A 75 -1.97 -5.18 -7.73
CA ASN A 75 -2.19 -3.74 -7.52
C ASN A 75 -1.20 -2.81 -8.29
N HIS A 76 -0.49 -3.35 -9.28
CA HIS A 76 0.36 -2.65 -10.25
C HIS A 76 -0.13 -2.90 -11.69
N LYS A 77 0.55 -2.32 -12.68
CA LYS A 77 0.28 -2.62 -14.08
C LYS A 77 1.07 -3.86 -14.50
N ASN A 78 0.40 -4.89 -15.02
CA ASN A 78 1.06 -6.06 -15.63
C ASN A 78 1.95 -5.65 -16.82
N GLY A 79 2.98 -6.44 -17.11
CA GLY A 79 3.82 -6.22 -18.28
C GLY A 79 5.27 -6.62 -18.09
N SER A 80 6.10 -6.34 -19.10
CA SER A 80 7.54 -6.58 -19.05
C SER A 80 8.22 -5.72 -17.98
N LYS A 81 8.97 -6.36 -17.08
CA LYS A 81 9.73 -5.75 -15.99
C LYS A 81 11.22 -6.01 -16.19
N ARG A 82 12.02 -4.98 -15.93
CA ARG A 82 13.49 -5.05 -15.91
C ARG A 82 13.95 -5.13 -14.46
N ILE A 83 14.46 -6.29 -14.07
CA ILE A 83 14.72 -6.68 -12.69
C ILE A 83 16.23 -6.72 -12.46
N ALA A 84 16.73 -5.98 -11.47
CA ALA A 84 18.16 -5.97 -11.15
C ALA A 84 18.59 -7.24 -10.40
N PHE A 85 17.84 -7.59 -9.35
CA PHE A 85 18.07 -8.75 -8.51
C PHE A 85 16.90 -9.73 -8.65
N ALA A 86 17.01 -10.66 -9.60
CA ALA A 86 15.98 -11.67 -9.87
C ALA A 86 16.39 -13.01 -9.26
N PHE A 87 15.79 -13.39 -8.12
CA PHE A 87 15.99 -14.68 -7.46
C PHE A 87 14.79 -15.58 -7.70
N ASP A 88 15.03 -16.79 -8.20
CA ASP A 88 13.99 -17.78 -8.49
C ASP A 88 14.36 -19.17 -7.95
N GLY A 89 13.54 -19.70 -7.05
CA GLY A 89 13.64 -21.07 -6.56
C GLY A 89 14.84 -21.32 -5.64
N PHE A 90 15.29 -20.33 -4.86
CA PHE A 90 16.38 -20.49 -3.88
C PHE A 90 15.85 -20.95 -2.50
N ASN A 91 16.54 -21.91 -1.88
CA ASN A 91 16.25 -22.35 -0.52
C ASN A 91 16.67 -21.30 0.52
N LYS A 92 17.73 -20.54 0.21
CA LYS A 92 18.21 -19.44 1.06
C LYS A 92 18.82 -18.32 0.23
N VAL A 93 18.40 -17.08 0.50
CA VAL A 93 19.01 -15.88 -0.04
C VAL A 93 19.34 -14.94 1.10
N SER A 94 20.61 -14.62 1.27
CA SER A 94 21.10 -13.67 2.28
C SER A 94 21.71 -12.46 1.59
N ILE A 95 21.21 -11.26 1.88
CA ILE A 95 21.77 -10.01 1.38
C ILE A 95 22.26 -9.20 2.57
N GLU A 96 23.57 -9.10 2.71
CA GLU A 96 24.24 -8.34 3.75
C GLU A 96 24.70 -7.00 3.17
N GLY A 97 23.95 -5.95 3.47
CA GLY A 97 24.13 -4.64 2.87
C GLY A 97 25.27 -3.82 3.45
N ASN A 98 25.59 -3.98 4.73
CA ASN A 98 26.65 -3.22 5.43
C ASN A 98 26.58 -1.69 5.21
N GLY A 99 25.38 -1.13 5.11
CA GLY A 99 25.16 0.29 4.86
C GLY A 99 25.23 0.71 3.38
N ALA A 100 25.22 -0.23 2.45
CA ALA A 100 25.20 0.05 1.01
C ALA A 100 23.96 0.84 0.58
N ASN A 101 24.15 1.75 -0.38
CA ASN A 101 23.07 2.46 -1.06
C ASN A 101 22.97 1.96 -2.50
N LEU A 102 21.85 1.33 -2.84
CA LEU A 102 21.57 0.85 -4.18
C LEU A 102 20.78 1.93 -4.95
N ILE A 103 21.43 2.57 -5.91
CA ILE A 103 20.90 3.69 -6.69
C ILE A 103 20.49 3.20 -8.08
N PHE A 104 19.20 3.25 -8.37
CA PHE A 104 18.63 2.81 -9.62
C PHE A 104 18.42 3.97 -10.59
N HIS A 105 18.55 3.69 -11.88
CA HIS A 105 18.29 4.63 -12.96
C HIS A 105 17.22 4.09 -13.92
N GLY A 106 16.29 4.95 -14.34
CA GLY A 106 15.19 4.57 -15.24
C GLY A 106 14.17 3.60 -14.61
N LYS A 107 13.32 2.98 -15.45
CA LYS A 107 12.32 1.99 -15.00
C LYS A 107 12.99 0.66 -14.68
N MET A 108 13.13 0.38 -13.39
CA MET A 108 13.66 -0.87 -12.87
C MET A 108 12.80 -1.38 -11.71
N MET A 109 12.73 -2.70 -11.57
CA MET A 109 12.32 -3.39 -10.36
C MET A 109 13.61 -3.80 -9.62
N PRO A 110 13.90 -3.24 -8.44
CA PRO A 110 15.12 -3.57 -7.69
C PRO A 110 15.22 -5.07 -7.39
N PHE A 111 14.26 -5.63 -6.64
CA PHE A 111 14.31 -7.01 -6.18
C PHE A 111 13.04 -7.79 -6.56
N GLN A 112 13.24 -9.00 -7.06
CA GLN A 112 12.21 -10.03 -7.13
C GLN A 112 12.69 -11.31 -6.42
N PHE A 113 11.88 -11.80 -5.50
CA PHE A 113 12.02 -13.11 -4.87
C PHE A 113 10.84 -13.98 -5.27
N GLU A 114 11.08 -14.93 -6.15
CA GLU A 114 10.08 -15.86 -6.65
C GLU A 114 10.41 -17.28 -6.16
N SER A 115 9.42 -17.97 -5.59
CA SER A 115 9.58 -19.36 -5.14
C SER A 115 10.76 -19.58 -4.17
N CYS A 116 11.10 -18.59 -3.35
CA CYS A 116 12.23 -18.64 -2.42
C CYS A 116 11.79 -19.04 -0.99
N GLU A 117 12.64 -19.74 -0.24
CA GLU A 117 12.23 -20.29 1.07
C GLU A 117 12.73 -19.58 2.33
N ASN A 118 13.92 -18.98 2.31
CA ASN A 118 14.48 -18.26 3.46
C ASN A 118 15.22 -17.04 2.93
N VAL A 119 14.56 -15.88 2.95
CA VAL A 119 15.13 -14.64 2.45
C VAL A 119 15.44 -13.73 3.62
N THR A 120 16.68 -13.23 3.67
CA THR A 120 17.10 -12.21 4.64
C THR A 120 17.79 -11.07 3.92
N VAL A 121 17.33 -9.85 4.13
CA VAL A 121 17.96 -8.63 3.61
C VAL A 121 18.22 -7.69 4.78
N ASN A 122 19.49 -7.30 4.96
CA ASN A 122 19.89 -6.50 6.11
C ASN A 122 20.69 -5.26 5.71
N HIS A 123 20.42 -4.14 6.40
CA HIS A 123 21.28 -2.95 6.45
C HIS A 123 21.67 -2.39 5.06
N LEU A 124 20.69 -2.01 4.25
CA LEU A 124 20.89 -1.32 2.97
C LEU A 124 19.79 -0.30 2.68
N SER A 125 20.04 0.59 1.73
CA SER A 125 19.02 1.48 1.17
C SER A 125 18.82 1.29 -0.33
N ILE A 126 17.60 1.58 -0.79
CA ILE A 126 17.23 1.65 -2.20
C ILE A 126 16.80 3.08 -2.52
N ASP A 127 17.31 3.64 -3.61
CA ASP A 127 16.95 4.97 -4.08
C ASP A 127 17.01 5.06 -5.60
N TRP A 128 16.47 6.14 -6.16
CA TRP A 128 16.67 6.51 -7.57
C TRP A 128 17.53 7.75 -7.65
N ASP A 129 18.36 7.85 -8.68
CA ASP A 129 19.06 9.10 -8.96
C ASP A 129 18.07 10.21 -9.37
N THR A 130 17.08 9.86 -10.19
CA THR A 130 15.99 10.72 -10.64
C THR A 130 14.65 10.05 -10.36
N PRO A 131 13.77 10.64 -9.52
CA PRO A 131 12.46 10.07 -9.24
C PRO A 131 11.53 10.21 -10.45
N PHE A 132 10.56 9.32 -10.58
CA PHE A 132 9.55 9.37 -11.65
C PHE A 132 8.39 10.30 -11.32
N THR A 133 8.69 11.37 -10.60
CA THR A 133 7.74 12.43 -10.27
C THR A 133 8.41 13.77 -10.50
N ILE A 134 7.63 14.82 -10.67
CA ILE A 134 8.13 16.20 -10.66
C ILE A 134 7.31 17.02 -9.67
N GLN A 135 7.89 18.09 -9.17
CA GLN A 135 7.27 18.93 -8.16
C GLN A 135 7.66 20.40 -8.34
N GLY A 136 6.87 21.28 -7.73
CA GLY A 136 7.17 22.70 -7.70
C GLY A 136 6.32 23.45 -6.69
N THR A 137 6.61 24.73 -6.52
CA THR A 137 5.85 25.64 -5.65
C THR A 137 4.85 26.44 -6.48
N VAL A 138 3.59 26.44 -6.06
CA VAL A 138 2.51 27.20 -6.69
C VAL A 138 2.67 28.67 -6.33
N LEU A 139 2.86 29.53 -7.34
CA LEU A 139 3.08 30.97 -7.18
C LEU A 139 1.82 31.78 -7.42
N LYS A 140 1.00 31.39 -8.41
CA LYS A 140 -0.24 32.07 -8.78
C LYS A 140 -1.25 31.06 -9.31
N VAL A 141 -2.53 31.34 -9.08
CA VAL A 141 -3.65 30.58 -9.63
C VAL A 141 -4.67 31.57 -10.17
N ASN A 142 -5.20 31.28 -11.36
CA ASN A 142 -6.37 31.94 -11.91
C ASN A 142 -7.37 30.85 -12.32
N GLU A 143 -8.36 30.64 -11.45
CA GLU A 143 -9.36 29.60 -11.67
C GLU A 143 -10.30 29.92 -12.83
N LYS A 144 -10.58 31.22 -13.07
CA LYS A 144 -11.46 31.70 -14.13
C LYS A 144 -10.89 31.43 -15.52
N ASP A 145 -9.62 31.75 -15.71
CA ASP A 145 -8.91 31.59 -16.99
C ASP A 145 -8.15 30.25 -17.07
N HIS A 146 -8.35 29.37 -16.07
CA HIS A 146 -7.82 28.02 -16.00
C HIS A 146 -6.30 27.92 -16.16
N TRP A 147 -5.55 28.67 -15.34
CA TRP A 147 -4.09 28.54 -15.32
C TRP A 147 -3.47 28.69 -13.92
N MET A 148 -2.29 28.13 -13.76
CA MET A 148 -1.44 28.32 -12.56
C MET A 148 0.02 28.51 -12.94
N ASP A 149 0.72 29.38 -12.21
CA ASP A 149 2.16 29.57 -12.31
C ASP A 149 2.85 28.72 -11.25
N ILE A 150 3.75 27.84 -11.66
CA ILE A 150 4.51 26.97 -10.76
C ILE A 150 6.01 27.22 -10.98
N LYS A 151 6.73 27.46 -9.88
CA LYS A 151 8.20 27.39 -9.85
C LYS A 151 8.61 25.94 -9.68
N MET A 152 9.07 25.32 -10.75
CA MET A 152 9.44 23.91 -10.77
C MET A 152 10.79 23.69 -10.09
N ASP A 153 10.88 22.62 -9.30
CA ASP A 153 12.14 22.16 -8.72
C ASP A 153 12.95 21.46 -9.82
N THR A 154 14.20 21.88 -10.04
CA THR A 154 15.06 21.34 -11.12
C THR A 154 16.22 20.49 -10.60
N ASP A 155 16.55 20.61 -9.32
CA ASP A 155 17.60 19.81 -8.70
C ASP A 155 17.09 18.40 -8.41
N GLY A 156 17.72 17.39 -8.99
CA GLY A 156 17.33 15.99 -8.87
C GLY A 156 16.03 15.59 -9.58
N PHE A 157 15.46 16.45 -10.44
CA PHE A 157 14.24 16.18 -11.20
C PHE A 157 14.50 16.38 -12.70
N SER A 158 13.96 15.48 -13.53
CA SER A 158 14.10 15.56 -14.98
C SER A 158 12.76 15.82 -15.66
N PHE A 159 12.71 16.89 -16.46
CA PHE A 159 11.60 17.21 -17.35
C PHE A 159 12.07 18.17 -18.45
N SER A 160 11.28 18.27 -19.51
CA SER A 160 11.46 19.30 -20.54
C SER A 160 10.11 19.86 -20.97
N VAL A 161 10.11 21.08 -21.51
CA VAL A 161 8.92 21.71 -22.11
C VAL A 161 9.25 22.08 -23.55
N ASN A 162 8.62 21.40 -24.50
CA ASN A 162 8.85 21.58 -25.94
C ASN A 162 7.54 21.89 -26.65
N LYS A 163 7.49 23.00 -27.40
CA LYS A 163 6.28 23.45 -28.12
C LYS A 163 5.00 23.47 -27.26
N GLY A 164 5.14 23.86 -25.99
CA GLY A 164 4.02 23.93 -25.06
C GLY A 164 3.67 22.61 -24.35
N VAL A 165 4.39 21.51 -24.60
CA VAL A 165 4.13 20.20 -23.98
C VAL A 165 5.22 19.89 -22.97
N ILE A 166 4.82 19.56 -21.73
CA ILE A 166 5.74 19.06 -20.71
C ILE A 166 5.95 17.56 -20.85
N LYS A 167 7.20 17.12 -20.73
CA LYS A 167 7.64 15.73 -20.80
C LYS A 167 8.43 15.41 -19.54
N PHE A 168 7.99 14.42 -18.76
CA PHE A 168 8.66 13.94 -17.56
C PHE A 168 8.38 12.44 -17.39
N PRO A 169 9.27 11.67 -16.73
CA PRO A 169 10.54 12.12 -16.17
C PRO A 169 11.62 12.37 -17.24
N ASN A 170 11.35 12.11 -18.53
CA ASN A 170 12.30 12.37 -19.62
C ASN A 170 13.67 11.68 -19.38
N ILE A 171 13.63 10.40 -19.03
CA ILE A 171 14.80 9.55 -18.75
C ILE A 171 14.83 8.43 -19.78
N HIS A 172 15.90 8.28 -20.56
CA HIS A 172 16.03 7.22 -21.58
C HIS A 172 14.81 7.09 -22.52
N HIS A 173 14.32 8.22 -23.04
CA HIS A 173 13.10 8.30 -23.87
C HIS A 173 11.81 7.80 -23.18
N GLN A 174 11.83 7.68 -21.85
CA GLN A 174 10.66 7.35 -21.04
C GLN A 174 10.01 8.63 -20.53
N GLU A 175 8.77 8.81 -20.95
CA GLU A 175 7.95 9.97 -20.63
C GLU A 175 6.53 9.51 -20.36
N TYR A 176 5.85 10.18 -19.44
CA TYR A 176 4.41 10.01 -19.26
C TYR A 176 3.63 10.79 -20.31
N SER A 177 2.45 10.28 -20.68
CA SER A 177 1.56 10.92 -21.65
C SER A 177 0.89 12.20 -21.13
N SER A 178 0.90 12.42 -19.81
CA SER A 178 0.41 13.65 -19.16
C SER A 178 0.95 13.77 -17.73
N LEU A 179 0.68 14.91 -17.08
CA LEU A 179 0.98 15.12 -15.64
C LEU A 179 0.21 14.15 -14.73
N GLY A 180 -1.01 13.78 -15.13
CA GLY A 180 -1.80 12.73 -14.52
C GLY A 180 -2.16 13.02 -13.06
N ASN A 181 -2.00 12.03 -12.19
CA ASN A 181 -2.37 12.17 -10.78
C ASN A 181 -1.49 13.20 -10.08
N THR A 182 -2.13 14.13 -9.38
CA THR A 182 -1.50 15.25 -8.72
C THR A 182 -2.08 15.48 -7.33
N LEU A 183 -1.23 15.94 -6.42
CA LEU A 183 -1.61 16.29 -5.06
C LEU A 183 -0.79 17.48 -4.56
N THR A 184 -1.35 18.21 -3.61
CA THR A 184 -0.73 19.38 -3.00
C THR A 184 -0.18 19.07 -1.62
N PHE A 185 0.95 19.68 -1.30
CA PHE A 185 1.72 19.45 -0.09
C PHE A 185 2.00 20.79 0.61
N ASP A 186 1.94 20.77 1.93
CA ASP A 186 2.39 21.90 2.74
C ASP A 186 3.89 22.14 2.52
N SER A 187 4.28 23.40 2.36
CA SER A 187 5.65 23.75 1.95
C SER A 187 6.69 23.55 3.06
N LEU A 188 6.27 23.58 4.32
CA LEU A 188 7.15 23.48 5.48
C LEU A 188 7.27 22.03 5.94
N THR A 189 6.13 21.39 6.19
CA THR A 189 6.05 20.03 6.76
C THR A 189 6.22 18.94 5.70
N LYS A 190 6.00 19.27 4.41
CA LYS A 190 5.91 18.31 3.29
C LYS A 190 4.83 17.24 3.46
N ALA A 191 3.92 17.40 4.43
CA ALA A 191 2.71 16.60 4.50
C ALA A 191 1.74 16.96 3.37
N VAL A 192 0.79 16.08 3.07
CA VAL A 192 -0.36 16.43 2.21
C VAL A 192 -1.02 17.67 2.80
N SER A 193 -1.33 18.66 1.95
CA SER A 193 -1.93 19.91 2.42
C SER A 193 -3.27 19.65 3.11
N HIS A 194 -3.50 20.37 4.20
CA HIS A 194 -4.77 20.32 4.93
C HIS A 194 -5.97 20.67 4.03
N GLY A 195 -6.97 19.80 4.00
CA GLY A 195 -8.16 19.88 3.15
C GLY A 195 -7.91 19.54 1.67
N ALA A 196 -6.76 18.98 1.30
CA ALA A 196 -6.46 18.64 -0.09
C ALA A 196 -7.32 17.47 -0.60
N TRP A 197 -7.67 17.54 -1.87
CA TRP A 197 -8.32 16.47 -2.61
C TRP A 197 -7.34 15.87 -3.64
N ASP A 198 -7.43 14.56 -3.85
CA ASP A 198 -6.79 13.93 -5.00
C ASP A 198 -7.32 14.57 -6.29
N ALA A 199 -6.41 14.91 -7.19
CA ALA A 199 -6.75 15.49 -8.49
C ALA A 199 -6.01 14.77 -9.62
N ASN A 200 -6.55 14.93 -10.82
CA ASN A 200 -5.87 14.59 -12.05
C ASN A 200 -5.71 15.88 -12.87
N PHE A 201 -4.55 16.07 -13.48
CA PHE A 201 -4.28 17.24 -14.29
C PHE A 201 -3.66 16.86 -15.63
N ARG A 202 -4.29 17.32 -16.70
CA ARG A 202 -3.75 17.26 -18.06
C ARG A 202 -3.62 18.70 -18.54
N ALA A 203 -2.39 19.21 -18.53
CA ALA A 203 -2.13 20.54 -19.05
C ALA A 203 -2.43 20.59 -20.56
N GLU A 204 -3.18 21.61 -20.97
CA GLU A 204 -3.44 21.91 -22.38
C GLU A 204 -2.21 22.56 -23.03
N LYS A 205 -1.51 23.39 -22.26
CA LYS A 205 -0.28 24.07 -22.66
C LYS A 205 0.57 24.42 -21.44
N VAL A 206 1.88 24.33 -21.58
CA VAL A 206 2.86 24.79 -20.59
C VAL A 206 3.76 25.85 -21.22
N GLN A 207 3.72 27.06 -20.68
CA GLN A 207 4.54 28.18 -21.14
C GLN A 207 5.65 28.46 -20.15
N ARG A 208 6.90 28.47 -20.61
CA ARG A 208 8.01 28.97 -19.80
C ARG A 208 7.86 30.48 -19.61
N LEU A 209 7.95 30.93 -18.35
CA LEU A 209 8.01 32.34 -17.98
C LEU A 209 9.48 32.71 -17.73
N LYS A 210 9.82 33.20 -16.54
CA LYS A 210 11.20 33.55 -16.14
C LYS A 210 11.83 32.44 -15.30
N GLY A 211 13.10 32.13 -15.56
CA GLY A 211 13.84 31.11 -14.82
C GLY A 211 13.21 29.72 -14.95
N ASN A 212 12.92 29.10 -13.80
CA ASN A 212 12.26 27.79 -13.70
C ASN A 212 10.75 27.93 -13.37
N THR A 213 10.17 29.09 -13.64
CA THR A 213 8.74 29.31 -13.50
C THR A 213 8.03 29.03 -14.82
N TYR A 214 6.95 28.26 -14.74
CA TYR A 214 6.13 27.86 -15.88
C TYR A 214 4.66 28.14 -15.58
N ARG A 215 3.93 28.61 -16.59
CA ARG A 215 2.48 28.68 -16.55
C ARG A 215 1.89 27.41 -17.15
N PHE A 216 1.08 26.72 -16.36
CA PHE A 216 0.31 25.55 -16.78
C PHE A 216 -1.12 26.00 -17.05
N TYR A 217 -1.55 25.85 -18.30
CA TYR A 217 -2.93 26.06 -18.72
C TYR A 217 -3.68 24.72 -18.67
N GLY A 218 -4.90 24.76 -18.15
CA GLY A 218 -5.80 23.62 -18.08
C GLY A 218 -6.70 23.69 -16.86
N ARG A 219 -7.90 23.14 -16.99
CA ARG A 219 -8.87 23.12 -15.91
C ARG A 219 -8.51 22.07 -14.85
N MET A 220 -8.60 22.46 -13.57
CA MET A 220 -8.57 21.55 -12.43
C MET A 220 -9.91 21.58 -11.69
N LYS A 221 -10.32 20.44 -11.10
CA LYS A 221 -11.49 20.39 -10.22
C LYS A 221 -11.20 21.09 -8.87
N TYR A 222 -9.97 20.91 -8.36
CA TYR A 222 -9.50 21.50 -7.12
C TYR A 222 -8.17 22.19 -7.40
N TYR A 223 -8.18 23.52 -7.39
CA TYR A 223 -6.95 24.29 -7.59
C TYR A 223 -6.10 24.31 -6.30
N PRO A 224 -4.76 24.30 -6.42
CA PRO A 224 -3.88 24.38 -5.28
C PRO A 224 -3.91 25.77 -4.63
N LYS A 225 -3.64 25.85 -3.31
CA LYS A 225 -3.39 27.12 -2.63
C LYS A 225 -2.02 27.68 -3.04
N VAL A 226 -1.93 28.99 -3.25
CA VAL A 226 -0.65 29.68 -3.48
C VAL A 226 0.28 29.48 -2.28
N GLY A 227 1.55 29.20 -2.52
CA GLY A 227 2.56 28.87 -1.51
C GLY A 227 2.73 27.37 -1.28
N ASN A 228 1.71 26.56 -1.55
CA ASN A 228 1.83 25.10 -1.44
C ASN A 228 2.77 24.54 -2.51
N LYS A 229 3.32 23.36 -2.19
CA LYS A 229 3.97 22.51 -3.17
C LYS A 229 2.92 21.68 -3.92
N ILE A 230 3.19 21.33 -5.16
CA ILE A 230 2.38 20.41 -5.97
C ILE A 230 3.30 19.35 -6.58
N ASN A 231 2.87 18.08 -6.55
CA ASN A 231 3.58 16.96 -7.14
C ASN A 231 2.75 16.31 -8.25
N PHE A 232 3.42 15.94 -9.34
CA PHE A 232 2.85 15.20 -10.47
C PHE A 232 3.55 13.85 -10.60
N LYS A 233 2.77 12.76 -10.62
CA LYS A 233 3.31 11.40 -10.72
C LYS A 233 2.94 10.65 -12.00
N GLY A 234 2.28 11.31 -12.95
CA GLY A 234 1.86 10.68 -14.21
C GLY A 234 0.50 9.96 -14.12
N PRO A 235 0.01 9.44 -15.25
CA PRO A 235 -1.31 8.81 -15.36
C PRO A 235 -1.47 7.60 -14.44
N HIS A 236 -2.70 7.37 -13.99
CA HIS A 236 -3.04 6.16 -13.24
C HIS A 236 -2.71 4.90 -14.05
N GLY A 237 -2.23 3.85 -13.36
CA GLY A 237 -1.70 2.63 -13.98
C GLY A 237 -0.22 2.77 -14.37
N ASP A 238 0.12 3.70 -15.26
CA ASP A 238 1.50 3.89 -15.74
C ASP A 238 2.47 4.35 -14.63
N ASN A 239 1.93 5.03 -13.61
CA ASN A 239 2.69 5.54 -12.46
C ASN A 239 2.99 4.49 -11.37
N ARG A 240 2.61 3.22 -11.59
CA ARG A 240 2.92 2.06 -10.74
C ARG A 240 3.59 0.98 -11.60
N TYR A 241 4.87 1.18 -11.91
CA TYR A 241 5.68 0.26 -12.70
C TYR A 241 5.98 -1.05 -11.96
N ALA A 242 6.53 -0.99 -10.76
CA ALA A 242 6.94 -2.15 -9.96
C ALA A 242 7.23 -1.74 -8.49
N PRO A 243 7.07 -2.66 -7.52
CA PRO A 243 7.54 -2.42 -6.15
C PRO A 243 9.07 -2.44 -6.06
N ALA A 244 9.63 -1.91 -4.97
CA ALA A 244 11.07 -2.06 -4.69
C ALA A 244 11.43 -3.52 -4.37
N PHE A 245 10.62 -4.17 -3.53
CA PHE A 245 10.70 -5.60 -3.24
C PHE A 245 9.42 -6.29 -3.71
N HIS A 246 9.52 -7.10 -4.76
CA HIS A 246 8.45 -8.01 -5.20
C HIS A 246 8.71 -9.41 -4.66
N ILE A 247 7.81 -9.92 -3.82
CA ILE A 247 7.91 -11.25 -3.22
C ILE A 247 6.69 -12.06 -3.67
N ILE A 248 6.91 -13.19 -4.32
CA ILE A 248 5.85 -14.04 -4.84
C ILE A 248 6.15 -15.51 -4.58
N ARG A 249 5.14 -16.28 -4.13
CA ARG A 249 5.28 -17.73 -3.85
C ARG A 249 6.44 -18.08 -2.93
N SER A 250 6.79 -17.18 -2.02
CA SER A 250 7.98 -17.33 -1.18
C SER A 250 7.61 -17.47 0.30
N LYS A 251 8.50 -18.02 1.11
CA LYS A 251 8.29 -18.19 2.55
C LYS A 251 9.48 -17.69 3.37
N ASN A 252 9.24 -17.38 4.65
CA ASN A 252 10.21 -16.89 5.64
C ASN A 252 11.07 -15.72 5.14
N LEU A 253 10.44 -14.55 5.02
CA LEU A 253 11.04 -13.32 4.51
C LEU A 253 11.35 -12.37 5.68
N LYS A 254 12.62 -11.95 5.81
CA LYS A 254 13.08 -11.05 6.87
C LYS A 254 13.83 -9.85 6.29
N TYR A 255 13.40 -8.66 6.67
CA TYR A 255 14.03 -7.39 6.30
C TYR A 255 14.36 -6.63 7.58
N ASP A 256 15.63 -6.38 7.85
CA ASP A 256 16.07 -5.59 9.01
C ASP A 256 16.94 -4.41 8.58
N GLN A 257 16.64 -3.21 9.08
CA GLN A 257 17.40 -2.00 8.72
C GLN A 257 17.45 -1.76 7.20
N VAL A 258 16.37 -2.10 6.49
CA VAL A 258 16.22 -1.87 5.05
C VAL A 258 15.39 -0.61 4.83
N VAL A 259 15.89 0.30 4.00
CA VAL A 259 15.24 1.59 3.73
C VAL A 259 14.95 1.75 2.25
N VAL A 260 13.71 2.07 1.90
CA VAL A 260 13.32 2.43 0.52
C VAL A 260 13.08 3.94 0.47
N HIS A 261 13.99 4.68 -0.17
CA HIS A 261 13.87 6.13 -0.34
C HIS A 261 12.99 6.55 -1.50
N HIS A 262 12.93 5.72 -2.55
CA HIS A 262 12.01 5.89 -3.67
C HIS A 262 11.63 4.53 -4.23
N ALA A 263 10.44 4.42 -4.82
CA ALA A 263 10.01 3.25 -5.58
C ALA A 263 9.01 3.68 -6.65
N LEU A 264 9.08 3.04 -7.81
CA LEU A 264 8.20 3.28 -8.96
C LEU A 264 6.86 2.53 -8.81
N GLY A 265 6.32 2.50 -7.61
CA GLY A 265 5.21 1.67 -7.19
C GLY A 265 5.22 1.58 -5.66
N MET A 266 5.00 0.39 -5.13
CA MET A 266 5.04 0.15 -3.69
C MET A 266 6.47 -0.01 -3.16
N GLY A 267 6.69 0.13 -1.86
CA GLY A 267 7.96 -0.25 -1.22
C GLY A 267 8.13 -1.77 -1.21
N PHE A 268 7.33 -2.44 -0.39
CA PHE A 268 7.35 -3.90 -0.23
C PHE A 268 6.00 -4.47 -0.66
N LEU A 269 6.01 -5.44 -1.57
CA LEU A 269 4.82 -6.21 -1.95
C LEU A 269 5.12 -7.70 -1.77
N ALA A 270 4.35 -8.35 -0.91
CA ALA A 270 4.33 -9.80 -0.82
C ALA A 270 2.97 -10.34 -1.27
N GLU A 271 3.02 -11.30 -2.19
CA GLU A 271 1.83 -11.98 -2.69
C GLU A 271 2.00 -13.50 -2.67
N ARG A 272 0.94 -14.23 -2.32
CA ARG A 272 0.95 -15.71 -2.27
C ARG A 272 2.15 -16.26 -1.51
N SER A 273 2.46 -15.64 -0.38
CA SER A 273 3.69 -15.87 0.38
C SER A 273 3.38 -16.19 1.84
N GLU A 274 4.37 -16.64 2.60
CA GLU A 274 4.20 -17.07 3.99
C GLU A 274 5.28 -16.49 4.90
N ASN A 275 4.88 -15.97 6.07
CA ASN A 275 5.79 -15.40 7.08
C ASN A 275 6.65 -14.25 6.55
N VAL A 276 6.22 -13.01 6.82
CA VAL A 276 6.98 -11.80 6.46
C VAL A 276 7.28 -10.98 7.71
N SER A 277 8.52 -10.52 7.86
CA SER A 277 8.94 -9.63 8.95
C SER A 277 9.74 -8.46 8.40
N ILE A 278 9.35 -7.23 8.78
CA ILE A 278 10.04 -5.99 8.43
C ILE A 278 10.32 -5.22 9.72
N SER A 279 11.59 -5.00 10.02
CA SER A 279 12.03 -4.34 11.26
C SER A 279 13.04 -3.23 11.06
N ASN A 280 12.99 -2.22 11.93
CA ASN A 280 14.02 -1.18 12.08
C ASN A 280 14.35 -0.40 10.78
N GLY A 281 13.44 -0.36 9.82
CA GLY A 281 13.62 0.21 8.49
C GLY A 281 12.37 0.94 8.01
N GLY A 282 12.10 0.91 6.70
CA GLY A 282 10.83 1.35 6.15
C GLY A 282 10.95 2.15 4.86
N VAL A 283 10.00 3.05 4.62
CA VAL A 283 9.85 3.77 3.35
C VAL A 283 9.74 5.26 3.65
N TYR A 284 10.78 6.03 3.33
CA TYR A 284 10.82 7.46 3.64
C TYR A 284 11.91 8.16 2.82
N VAL A 285 11.70 9.44 2.49
CA VAL A 285 12.68 10.21 1.71
C VAL A 285 14.02 10.33 2.44
N ARG A 286 15.11 10.34 1.67
CA ARG A 286 16.47 10.54 2.23
C ARG A 286 16.53 11.84 3.03
N LYS A 287 17.17 11.81 4.21
CA LYS A 287 17.39 13.00 5.04
C LYS A 287 18.11 14.09 4.22
N GLY A 288 17.62 15.32 4.31
CA GLY A 288 18.15 16.46 3.53
C GLY A 288 17.65 16.52 2.08
N SER A 289 16.89 15.53 1.60
CA SER A 289 16.29 15.58 0.27
C SER A 289 15.20 16.63 0.15
N ASN A 290 15.12 17.27 -1.01
CA ASN A 290 14.02 18.17 -1.38
C ASN A 290 12.79 17.43 -1.92
N ARG A 291 12.86 16.11 -2.10
CA ARG A 291 11.71 15.29 -2.54
C ARG A 291 10.56 15.39 -1.55
N LEU A 292 9.35 15.49 -2.10
CA LEU A 292 8.10 15.39 -1.35
C LEU A 292 7.67 13.95 -1.16
N ILE A 293 8.09 13.04 -2.06
CA ILE A 293 7.55 11.70 -2.19
C ILE A 293 8.63 10.64 -2.00
N SER A 294 8.33 9.63 -1.18
CA SER A 294 9.09 8.38 -1.11
C SER A 294 8.62 7.42 -2.20
N SER A 295 7.75 6.45 -1.92
CA SER A 295 7.15 5.56 -2.93
C SER A 295 5.93 6.21 -3.63
N THR A 296 5.73 5.91 -4.92
CA THR A 296 4.57 6.44 -5.68
C THR A 296 3.24 5.72 -5.38
N ALA A 297 3.30 4.62 -4.62
CA ALA A 297 2.18 3.90 -4.04
C ALA A 297 2.49 3.50 -2.57
N ASP A 298 1.87 2.44 -2.06
CA ASP A 298 1.90 1.97 -0.68
C ASP A 298 3.34 1.74 -0.18
N ALA A 299 3.58 1.87 1.13
CA ALA A 299 4.86 1.46 1.69
C ALA A 299 4.98 -0.06 1.79
N THR A 300 3.97 -0.74 2.35
CA THR A 300 3.92 -2.20 2.40
C THR A 300 2.56 -2.73 1.95
N HIS A 301 2.54 -3.89 1.29
CA HIS A 301 1.32 -4.48 0.77
C HIS A 301 1.42 -6.01 0.79
N PHE A 302 0.39 -6.67 1.33
CA PHE A 302 0.37 -8.10 1.59
C PHE A 302 -0.94 -8.70 1.05
N CYS A 303 -0.85 -9.38 -0.09
CA CYS A 303 -2.00 -9.97 -0.80
C CYS A 303 -1.95 -11.50 -0.74
N ASN A 304 -2.98 -12.15 -0.17
CA ASN A 304 -3.01 -13.59 0.09
C ASN A 304 -1.71 -14.10 0.72
N VAL A 305 -1.29 -13.48 1.84
CA VAL A 305 -0.17 -13.96 2.65
C VAL A 305 -0.71 -14.84 3.77
N LYS A 306 -0.02 -15.93 4.12
CA LYS A 306 -0.39 -16.78 5.26
C LYS A 306 0.69 -16.80 6.35
N GLY A 307 0.39 -17.45 7.47
CA GLY A 307 1.28 -17.47 8.62
C GLY A 307 1.25 -16.12 9.35
N LYS A 308 2.40 -15.48 9.51
CA LYS A 308 2.52 -14.21 10.25
C LYS A 308 3.10 -13.08 9.43
N VAL A 309 2.50 -11.90 9.51
CA VAL A 309 3.07 -10.65 9.02
C VAL A 309 3.38 -9.75 10.21
N ILE A 310 4.65 -9.39 10.37
CA ILE A 310 5.16 -8.62 11.50
C ILE A 310 5.86 -7.37 10.98
N VAL A 311 5.42 -6.19 11.42
CA VAL A 311 6.04 -4.90 11.09
C VAL A 311 6.38 -4.16 12.38
N GLU A 312 7.67 -3.99 12.65
CA GLU A 312 8.16 -3.54 13.95
C GLU A 312 9.17 -2.40 13.85
N ASN A 313 8.99 -1.35 14.65
CA ASN A 313 9.95 -0.24 14.76
C ASN A 313 10.28 0.41 13.40
N CYS A 314 9.31 0.44 12.47
CA CYS A 314 9.49 0.96 11.13
C CYS A 314 9.01 2.41 11.00
N ARG A 315 9.57 3.11 10.01
CA ARG A 315 9.19 4.47 9.63
C ARG A 315 8.62 4.46 8.22
N PHE A 316 7.38 4.94 8.06
CA PHE A 316 6.73 5.04 6.76
C PHE A 316 6.19 6.45 6.55
N GLU A 317 6.79 7.19 5.62
CA GLU A 317 6.52 8.60 5.42
C GLU A 317 6.55 9.00 3.96
N ASN A 318 5.75 10.02 3.63
CA ASN A 318 5.76 10.70 2.34
C ASN A 318 5.44 9.84 1.12
N MET A 319 4.92 8.63 1.31
CA MET A 319 4.42 7.83 0.19
C MET A 319 3.12 8.44 -0.35
N LEU A 320 2.74 8.01 -1.56
CA LEU A 320 1.50 8.45 -2.20
C LEU A 320 0.35 7.45 -2.04
N ASP A 321 0.45 6.46 -1.15
CA ASP A 321 -0.67 5.59 -0.78
C ASP A 321 -0.52 5.01 0.64
N ASP A 322 -1.16 3.89 0.94
CA ASP A 322 -1.27 3.42 2.32
C ASP A 322 0.08 3.04 2.95
N GLY A 323 0.17 3.16 4.27
CA GLY A 323 1.34 2.70 5.02
C GLY A 323 1.47 1.18 4.94
N THR A 324 0.38 0.49 5.22
CA THR A 324 0.25 -0.94 4.97
C THR A 324 -1.14 -1.29 4.44
N ASN A 325 -1.21 -2.28 3.55
CA ASN A 325 -2.45 -2.93 3.15
C ASN A 325 -2.31 -4.46 3.28
N VAL A 326 -3.23 -5.11 3.97
CA VAL A 326 -3.26 -6.57 4.16
C VAL A 326 -4.63 -7.09 3.72
N HIS A 327 -4.67 -8.02 2.78
CA HIS A 327 -5.93 -8.60 2.30
C HIS A 327 -5.79 -9.95 1.61
N GLY A 328 -6.93 -10.63 1.48
CA GLY A 328 -7.13 -11.68 0.49
C GLY A 328 -7.75 -11.14 -0.80
N THR A 329 -8.07 -12.03 -1.72
CA THR A 329 -8.80 -11.71 -2.96
C THR A 329 -10.17 -12.37 -2.96
N TYR A 330 -11.18 -11.66 -3.47
CA TYR A 330 -12.44 -12.26 -3.92
C TYR A 330 -12.34 -12.62 -5.41
N VAL A 331 -12.79 -13.81 -5.78
CA VAL A 331 -13.05 -14.17 -7.18
C VAL A 331 -14.52 -14.46 -7.37
N GLU A 332 -15.07 -14.07 -8.51
CA GLU A 332 -16.49 -14.26 -8.84
C GLU A 332 -16.69 -15.56 -9.59
N ILE A 333 -17.73 -16.34 -9.26
CA ILE A 333 -18.13 -17.51 -10.04
C ILE A 333 -18.72 -17.01 -11.35
N ASN A 334 -18.03 -17.31 -12.46
CA ASN A 334 -18.45 -16.96 -13.80
C ASN A 334 -19.29 -18.08 -14.43
N GLU A 335 -18.94 -19.34 -14.19
CA GLU A 335 -19.63 -20.51 -14.74
C GLU A 335 -19.53 -21.71 -13.80
N ILE A 336 -20.58 -22.53 -13.74
CA ILE A 336 -20.61 -23.81 -13.02
C ILE A 336 -20.67 -24.90 -14.09
N LEU A 337 -19.59 -25.66 -14.25
CA LEU A 337 -19.45 -26.67 -15.30
C LEU A 337 -20.12 -27.99 -14.91
N ASP A 338 -19.94 -28.39 -13.66
CA ASP A 338 -20.49 -29.61 -13.07
C ASP A 338 -20.58 -29.46 -11.54
N PRO A 339 -21.11 -30.44 -10.78
CA PRO A 339 -21.26 -30.34 -9.33
C PRO A 339 -19.95 -30.11 -8.55
N LYS A 340 -18.76 -30.27 -9.13
CA LYS A 340 -17.46 -30.11 -8.48
C LYS A 340 -16.50 -29.16 -9.20
N THR A 341 -16.93 -28.53 -10.30
CA THR A 341 -16.04 -27.73 -11.15
C THR A 341 -16.68 -26.40 -11.55
N VAL A 342 -15.93 -25.32 -11.43
CA VAL A 342 -16.35 -23.95 -11.79
C VAL A 342 -15.28 -23.22 -12.58
N ILE A 343 -15.69 -22.19 -13.33
CA ILE A 343 -14.80 -21.14 -13.83
C ILE A 343 -15.03 -19.89 -12.98
N VAL A 344 -13.96 -19.34 -12.42
CA VAL A 344 -13.97 -18.08 -11.66
C VAL A 344 -13.29 -16.96 -12.43
N GLN A 345 -13.65 -15.72 -12.12
CA GLN A 345 -13.16 -14.49 -12.76
C GLN A 345 -12.49 -13.56 -11.74
N LEU A 346 -11.30 -13.06 -12.08
CA LEU A 346 -10.64 -11.93 -11.45
C LEU A 346 -11.20 -10.63 -12.03
N LYS A 347 -11.72 -9.73 -11.18
CA LYS A 347 -12.55 -8.61 -11.66
C LYS A 347 -11.79 -7.29 -11.82
N HIS A 348 -10.91 -6.94 -10.88
CA HIS A 348 -10.17 -5.69 -10.96
C HIS A 348 -8.95 -5.85 -11.89
N PHE A 349 -8.73 -4.93 -12.82
CA PHE A 349 -7.67 -5.06 -13.83
C PHE A 349 -6.24 -5.17 -13.24
N GLN A 350 -6.01 -4.64 -12.03
CA GLN A 350 -4.73 -4.76 -11.32
C GLN A 350 -4.59 -6.05 -10.50
N GLN A 351 -5.57 -6.94 -10.55
CA GLN A 351 -5.51 -8.30 -9.98
C GLN A 351 -5.40 -9.37 -11.08
N LEU A 352 -5.40 -8.98 -12.36
CA LEU A 352 -5.31 -9.94 -13.46
C LEU A 352 -3.97 -10.69 -13.41
N GLY A 353 -4.01 -11.99 -13.66
CA GLY A 353 -2.88 -12.91 -13.59
C GLY A 353 -2.52 -13.34 -12.16
N PHE A 354 -3.33 -12.97 -11.17
CA PHE A 354 -3.12 -13.38 -9.78
C PHE A 354 -3.36 -14.87 -9.59
N ASP A 355 -2.45 -15.51 -8.86
CA ASP A 355 -2.56 -16.92 -8.47
C ASP A 355 -3.53 -17.05 -7.28
N PHE A 356 -4.83 -17.18 -7.56
CA PHE A 356 -5.85 -17.18 -6.51
C PHE A 356 -5.81 -18.42 -5.61
N ALA A 357 -5.69 -19.62 -6.19
CA ALA A 357 -5.76 -20.89 -5.47
C ALA A 357 -5.01 -22.02 -6.16
N GLN A 358 -4.51 -22.96 -5.36
CA GLN A 358 -3.82 -24.17 -5.80
C GLN A 358 -4.39 -25.42 -5.12
N LYS A 359 -4.03 -26.61 -5.61
CA LYS A 359 -4.40 -27.88 -4.99
C LYS A 359 -4.06 -27.89 -3.49
N GLY A 360 -5.03 -28.26 -2.66
CA GLY A 360 -4.93 -28.29 -1.20
C GLY A 360 -5.35 -27.00 -0.51
N ASP A 361 -5.56 -25.89 -1.23
CA ASP A 361 -6.13 -24.69 -0.63
C ASP A 361 -7.60 -24.93 -0.25
N GLU A 362 -7.95 -24.51 0.97
CA GLU A 362 -9.33 -24.44 1.46
C GLU A 362 -9.96 -23.09 1.08
N LEU A 363 -11.19 -23.10 0.57
CA LEU A 363 -11.95 -21.90 0.20
C LEU A 363 -13.25 -21.77 1.02
N TRP A 364 -13.61 -20.53 1.33
CA TRP A 364 -14.98 -20.15 1.66
C TRP A 364 -15.72 -19.76 0.39
N TRP A 365 -17.02 -20.07 0.34
CA TRP A 365 -17.93 -19.43 -0.60
C TRP A 365 -18.86 -18.45 0.12
N ILE A 366 -19.30 -17.44 -0.62
CA ILE A 366 -20.17 -16.37 -0.17
C ILE A 366 -21.32 -16.26 -1.18
N ASN A 367 -22.55 -16.53 -0.73
CA ASN A 367 -23.74 -16.56 -1.57
C ASN A 367 -24.56 -15.28 -1.46
N GLN A 368 -24.96 -14.72 -2.59
CA GLN A 368 -25.92 -13.61 -2.62
C GLN A 368 -27.29 -14.05 -2.05
N PRO A 369 -27.99 -13.18 -1.30
CA PRO A 369 -27.62 -11.81 -0.95
C PRO A 369 -26.76 -11.69 0.33
N SER A 370 -26.35 -12.78 0.99
CA SER A 370 -25.59 -12.70 2.23
C SER A 370 -24.10 -12.42 1.96
N PRO A 371 -23.49 -11.38 2.56
CA PRO A 371 -22.05 -11.16 2.42
C PRO A 371 -21.22 -12.08 3.34
N ASN A 372 -21.83 -12.85 4.22
CA ASN A 372 -21.14 -13.70 5.18
C ASN A 372 -20.57 -14.97 4.53
N ARG A 373 -19.38 -15.37 4.98
CA ARG A 373 -18.84 -16.71 4.72
C ARG A 373 -19.80 -17.78 5.27
N ARG A 374 -19.99 -18.85 4.51
CA ARG A 374 -20.68 -20.05 5.01
C ARG A 374 -19.77 -20.81 5.98
N ALA A 375 -20.39 -21.59 6.86
CA ALA A 375 -19.66 -22.47 7.78
C ALA A 375 -18.94 -23.61 7.04
N GLU A 376 -19.53 -24.08 5.94
CA GLU A 376 -18.94 -25.09 5.07
C GLU A 376 -17.88 -24.50 4.15
N THR A 377 -16.84 -25.29 3.91
CA THR A 377 -15.71 -24.96 3.02
C THR A 377 -15.46 -26.10 2.04
N VAL A 378 -14.66 -25.87 1.00
CA VAL A 378 -14.17 -26.89 0.05
C VAL A 378 -12.66 -26.83 -0.11
N PHE A 379 -12.07 -27.97 -0.44
CA PHE A 379 -10.65 -28.05 -0.81
C PHE A 379 -10.50 -28.13 -2.31
N VAL A 380 -9.58 -27.32 -2.85
CA VAL A 380 -9.22 -27.35 -4.26
C VAL A 380 -8.46 -28.64 -4.58
N THR A 381 -8.93 -29.41 -5.55
CA THR A 381 -8.28 -30.61 -6.08
C THR A 381 -7.54 -30.35 -7.39
N GLY A 382 -7.98 -29.34 -8.16
CA GLY A 382 -7.35 -28.88 -9.40
C GLY A 382 -7.55 -27.38 -9.61
N SER A 383 -6.55 -26.74 -10.21
CA SER A 383 -6.55 -25.31 -10.56
C SER A 383 -5.87 -25.17 -11.91
N GLU A 384 -6.63 -24.73 -12.92
CA GLU A 384 -6.17 -24.53 -14.30
C GLU A 384 -6.38 -23.06 -14.67
N VAL A 385 -5.27 -22.35 -14.86
CA VAL A 385 -5.31 -20.95 -15.32
C VAL A 385 -5.63 -20.95 -16.81
N ILE A 386 -6.79 -20.40 -17.18
CA ILE A 386 -7.23 -20.28 -18.58
C ILE A 386 -6.53 -19.07 -19.23
N ASN A 387 -6.53 -17.94 -18.54
CA ASN A 387 -5.82 -16.72 -18.91
C ASN A 387 -5.67 -15.79 -17.68
N GLU A 388 -5.26 -14.54 -17.86
CA GLU A 388 -5.09 -13.60 -16.73
C GLU A 388 -6.40 -13.26 -15.99
N GLU A 389 -7.55 -13.54 -16.57
CA GLU A 389 -8.86 -13.18 -16.02
C GLU A 389 -9.62 -14.39 -15.47
N TYR A 390 -9.47 -15.57 -16.08
CA TYR A 390 -10.27 -16.75 -15.77
C TYR A 390 -9.44 -17.94 -15.28
N ILE A 391 -9.97 -18.64 -14.27
CA ILE A 391 -9.35 -19.83 -13.67
C ILE A 391 -10.43 -20.90 -13.52
N GLN A 392 -10.17 -22.13 -13.96
CA GLN A 392 -11.00 -23.28 -13.66
C GLN A 392 -10.55 -23.93 -12.34
N LEU A 393 -11.49 -24.15 -11.43
CA LEU A 393 -11.26 -24.78 -10.13
C LEU A 393 -12.10 -26.05 -10.00
N SER A 394 -11.48 -27.12 -9.52
CA SER A 394 -12.14 -28.38 -9.15
C SER A 394 -12.02 -28.63 -7.66
N PHE A 395 -13.02 -29.27 -7.06
CA PHE A 395 -13.14 -29.46 -5.61
C PHE A 395 -13.19 -30.93 -5.17
N ASP A 396 -12.96 -31.17 -3.88
CA ASP A 396 -12.98 -32.50 -3.26
C ASP A 396 -14.41 -33.06 -3.11
N LYS A 397 -15.39 -32.20 -2.87
CA LYS A 397 -16.80 -32.55 -2.72
C LYS A 397 -17.70 -31.70 -3.62
N GLU A 398 -18.97 -32.13 -3.73
CA GLU A 398 -19.99 -31.39 -4.48
C GLU A 398 -20.21 -30.01 -3.87
N LEU A 399 -20.36 -29.03 -4.75
CA LEU A 399 -20.73 -27.67 -4.44
C LEU A 399 -22.21 -27.61 -4.04
N PRO A 400 -22.60 -26.67 -3.16
CA PRO A 400 -23.99 -26.50 -2.77
C PRO A 400 -24.89 -26.22 -3.97
N LYS A 401 -26.10 -26.79 -3.96
CA LYS A 401 -27.09 -26.60 -5.04
C LYS A 401 -27.61 -25.16 -5.14
N ASP A 402 -27.43 -24.36 -4.10
CA ASP A 402 -27.80 -22.94 -4.06
C ASP A 402 -26.65 -22.00 -4.47
N LEU A 403 -25.48 -22.54 -4.86
CA LEU A 403 -24.40 -21.76 -5.44
C LEU A 403 -24.78 -21.28 -6.85
N SER A 404 -24.56 -20.00 -7.13
CA SER A 404 -24.97 -19.36 -8.38
C SER A 404 -23.84 -18.53 -9.01
N VAL A 405 -23.94 -18.29 -10.32
CA VAL A 405 -23.07 -17.31 -11.01
C VAL A 405 -23.21 -15.94 -10.33
N GLY A 406 -22.09 -15.26 -10.08
CA GLY A 406 -22.02 -14.01 -9.33
C GLY A 406 -21.74 -14.17 -7.82
N ASP A 407 -21.87 -15.39 -7.28
CA ASP A 407 -21.37 -15.68 -5.93
C ASP A 407 -19.84 -15.60 -5.90
N LEU A 408 -19.26 -15.48 -4.71
CA LEU A 408 -17.82 -15.27 -4.54
C LEU A 408 -17.15 -16.45 -3.86
N PHE A 409 -15.89 -16.69 -4.23
CA PHE A 409 -14.95 -17.46 -3.43
C PHE A 409 -13.94 -16.53 -2.75
N GLU A 410 -13.56 -16.90 -1.53
CA GLU A 410 -12.45 -16.33 -0.77
C GLU A 410 -11.52 -17.46 -0.34
N ASN A 411 -10.21 -17.26 -0.51
CA ASN A 411 -9.25 -18.28 -0.12
C ASN A 411 -8.97 -18.24 1.39
N LYS A 412 -9.46 -19.25 2.12
CA LYS A 412 -9.32 -19.35 3.58
C LYS A 412 -7.88 -19.61 4.01
N THR A 413 -7.13 -20.35 3.20
CA THR A 413 -5.75 -20.77 3.50
C THR A 413 -4.80 -19.58 3.57
N TRP A 414 -5.06 -18.54 2.78
CA TRP A 414 -4.11 -17.45 2.56
C TRP A 414 -4.48 -16.17 3.29
N ASN A 415 -4.54 -16.26 4.62
CA ASN A 415 -4.78 -15.14 5.52
C ASN A 415 -3.74 -15.13 6.66
N PRO A 416 -3.11 -13.97 6.99
CA PRO A 416 -2.07 -13.92 7.99
C PRO A 416 -2.59 -13.43 9.34
N GLU A 417 -2.01 -13.92 10.44
CA GLU A 417 -1.95 -13.11 11.67
C GLU A 417 -1.12 -11.86 11.37
N PHE A 418 -1.59 -10.70 11.84
CA PHE A 418 -0.92 -9.42 11.59
C PHE A 418 -0.52 -8.73 12.89
N VAL A 419 0.73 -8.26 12.96
CA VAL A 419 1.24 -7.46 14.08
C VAL A 419 1.95 -6.23 13.54
N MET A 420 1.53 -5.05 13.99
CA MET A 420 2.26 -3.79 13.77
C MET A 420 2.50 -3.08 15.09
N ARG A 421 3.77 -2.82 15.43
CA ARG A 421 4.11 -2.10 16.67
C ARG A 421 5.36 -1.25 16.60
N GLY A 422 5.40 -0.22 17.44
CA GLY A 422 6.53 0.70 17.51
C GLY A 422 6.77 1.50 16.23
N CYS A 423 5.83 1.50 15.29
CA CYS A 423 6.00 2.13 13.99
C CYS A 423 5.56 3.60 14.01
N THR A 424 6.14 4.40 13.11
CA THR A 424 5.72 5.78 12.84
C THR A 424 5.26 5.89 11.40
N LEU A 425 3.99 6.23 11.20
CA LEU A 425 3.39 6.47 9.89
C LEU A 425 2.89 7.91 9.83
N GLN A 426 3.49 8.75 8.99
CA GLN A 426 3.18 10.18 8.96
C GLN A 426 3.38 10.86 7.60
N ASN A 427 2.82 12.07 7.45
CA ASN A 427 3.07 12.99 6.33
C ASN A 427 2.83 12.40 4.94
N HIS A 428 1.83 11.54 4.80
CA HIS A 428 1.58 10.82 3.56
C HIS A 428 0.12 10.86 3.11
N ARG A 429 -0.08 10.63 1.81
CA ARG A 429 -1.33 10.09 1.27
C ARG A 429 -1.16 8.57 1.38
N ALA A 430 -2.14 7.74 1.75
CA ALA A 430 -3.53 8.02 2.09
C ALA A 430 -3.87 7.57 3.52
N ARG A 431 -4.15 6.28 3.76
CA ARG A 431 -4.48 5.72 5.08
C ARG A 431 -3.22 5.13 5.73
N ASN A 432 -3.09 5.17 7.06
CA ASN A 432 -1.92 4.51 7.67
C ASN A 432 -2.00 2.97 7.51
N ILE A 433 -3.15 2.38 7.84
CA ILE A 433 -3.38 0.94 7.79
C ILE A 433 -4.70 0.65 7.08
N VAL A 434 -4.64 -0.22 6.08
CA VAL A 434 -5.80 -0.89 5.49
C VAL A 434 -5.71 -2.38 5.82
N LEU A 435 -6.71 -2.92 6.51
CA LEU A 435 -6.67 -4.29 7.01
C LEU A 435 -7.93 -5.05 6.63
N LYS A 436 -7.73 -6.24 6.09
CA LYS A 436 -8.76 -7.23 5.77
C LYS A 436 -8.18 -8.64 6.04
N SER A 437 -8.14 -9.06 7.31
CA SER A 437 -7.72 -10.42 7.66
C SER A 437 -8.65 -11.02 8.72
N PRO A 438 -9.16 -12.25 8.51
CA PRO A 438 -9.94 -12.97 9.51
C PRO A 438 -9.12 -13.51 10.67
N LYS A 439 -7.79 -13.50 10.57
CA LYS A 439 -6.92 -13.95 11.66
C LYS A 439 -6.64 -12.80 12.62
N LYS A 440 -6.11 -13.17 13.79
CA LYS A 440 -5.77 -12.22 14.85
C LYS A 440 -4.89 -11.09 14.32
N THR A 441 -5.31 -9.87 14.64
CA THR A 441 -4.57 -8.65 14.35
C THR A 441 -4.26 -7.85 15.62
N VAL A 442 -3.02 -7.40 15.76
CA VAL A 442 -2.57 -6.53 16.85
C VAL A 442 -1.89 -5.29 16.28
N ILE A 443 -2.40 -4.12 16.62
CA ILE A 443 -1.86 -2.80 16.26
C ILE A 443 -1.58 -2.06 17.56
N GLU A 444 -0.32 -1.96 17.98
CA GLU A 444 0.01 -1.40 19.29
C GLU A 444 1.23 -0.49 19.33
N ASN A 445 1.22 0.53 20.19
CA ASN A 445 2.37 1.40 20.42
C ASN A 445 2.90 2.09 19.16
N ASN A 446 2.03 2.46 18.21
CA ASN A 446 2.39 3.16 16.99
C ASN A 446 2.06 4.66 17.07
N PHE A 447 2.72 5.46 16.23
CA PHE A 447 2.37 6.85 15.96
C PHE A 447 1.77 6.97 14.55
N PHE A 448 0.60 7.59 14.46
CA PHE A 448 -0.19 7.70 13.24
C PHE A 448 -0.53 9.17 12.94
N SER A 449 -0.24 9.60 11.73
CA SER A 449 -0.69 10.85 11.13
C SER A 449 -0.89 10.62 9.62
N SER A 450 -2.04 11.00 9.07
CA SER A 450 -2.40 10.63 7.70
C SER A 450 -3.38 11.63 7.11
N SER A 451 -3.34 11.79 5.77
CA SER A 451 -4.35 12.60 5.11
C SER A 451 -5.74 11.95 5.14
N MET A 452 -5.83 10.62 5.08
CA MET A 452 -7.10 9.90 5.21
C MET A 452 -7.19 9.19 6.57
N SER A 453 -8.10 8.23 6.72
CA SER A 453 -8.25 7.43 7.93
C SER A 453 -6.94 6.79 8.40
N ALA A 454 -6.69 6.77 9.71
CA ALA A 454 -5.50 6.09 10.23
C ALA A 454 -5.66 4.57 10.09
N ILE A 455 -6.78 4.02 10.57
CA ILE A 455 -7.11 2.61 10.44
C ILE A 455 -8.40 2.48 9.64
N PHE A 456 -8.35 1.67 8.57
CA PHE A 456 -9.42 1.55 7.60
C PHE A 456 -9.72 0.08 7.30
N PHE A 457 -10.92 -0.37 7.67
CA PHE A 457 -11.41 -1.71 7.33
C PHE A 457 -12.42 -1.59 6.19
N ARG A 458 -12.10 -2.26 5.08
CA ARG A 458 -12.81 -2.15 3.80
C ARG A 458 -12.71 -3.48 3.06
N GLY A 459 -13.42 -4.50 3.52
CA GLY A 459 -13.73 -5.64 2.65
C GLY A 459 -14.58 -5.15 1.49
N GLU A 460 -14.21 -5.48 0.26
CA GLU A 460 -14.82 -4.89 -0.93
C GLU A 460 -15.11 -5.93 -2.00
N SER A 461 -16.39 -6.12 -2.30
CA SER A 461 -16.88 -7.15 -3.23
C SER A 461 -17.41 -6.55 -4.55
N TYR A 462 -17.02 -5.31 -4.86
CA TYR A 462 -17.63 -4.52 -5.94
C TYR A 462 -16.63 -3.90 -6.91
N PHE A 463 -15.60 -3.20 -6.42
CA PHE A 463 -14.63 -2.54 -7.30
C PHE A 463 -13.22 -3.11 -7.11
N TRP A 464 -12.68 -3.13 -5.88
CA TRP A 464 -11.34 -3.69 -5.64
C TRP A 464 -11.28 -5.21 -5.55
N TYR A 465 -12.37 -5.89 -5.15
CA TYR A 465 -12.40 -7.34 -4.93
C TYR A 465 -11.31 -7.80 -3.94
N GLU A 466 -11.06 -6.99 -2.92
CA GLU A 466 -10.15 -7.28 -1.82
C GLU A 466 -10.95 -7.86 -0.65
N SER A 467 -10.68 -9.12 -0.32
CA SER A 467 -11.40 -9.89 0.69
C SER A 467 -10.71 -9.86 2.05
N GLY A 468 -11.42 -10.34 3.06
CA GLY A 468 -10.92 -10.48 4.42
C GLY A 468 -11.80 -9.77 5.46
N GLN A 469 -12.99 -10.31 5.72
CA GLN A 469 -13.77 -9.96 6.92
C GLN A 469 -12.90 -10.12 8.16
N VAL A 470 -12.78 -9.07 8.98
CA VAL A 470 -11.99 -9.15 10.21
C VAL A 470 -12.78 -9.83 11.33
N GLU A 471 -12.10 -10.62 12.16
CA GLU A 471 -12.76 -11.40 13.23
C GLU A 471 -12.10 -11.30 14.61
N ASP A 472 -10.85 -10.81 14.71
CA ASP A 472 -10.21 -10.50 15.99
C ASP A 472 -9.16 -9.41 15.81
N VAL A 473 -9.50 -8.19 16.22
CA VAL A 473 -8.63 -7.03 16.08
C VAL A 473 -8.45 -6.34 17.42
N LEU A 474 -7.19 -6.13 17.80
CA LEU A 474 -6.80 -5.31 18.94
C LEU A 474 -5.99 -4.10 18.46
N ILE A 475 -6.51 -2.90 18.71
CA ILE A 475 -5.88 -1.61 18.46
C ILE A 475 -5.67 -0.93 19.81
N GLN A 476 -4.45 -0.94 20.33
CA GLN A 476 -4.18 -0.44 21.68
C GLN A 476 -2.95 0.42 21.84
N ASN A 477 -3.00 1.37 22.78
CA ASN A 477 -1.83 2.18 23.17
C ASN A 477 -1.18 2.94 21.99
N ASN A 478 -1.92 3.24 20.93
CA ASN A 478 -1.42 4.01 19.79
C ASN A 478 -1.63 5.51 20.04
N THR A 479 -0.83 6.33 19.37
CA THR A 479 -1.01 7.78 19.29
C THR A 479 -1.47 8.16 17.90
N PHE A 480 -2.67 8.75 17.81
CA PHE A 480 -3.22 9.31 16.59
C PHE A 480 -3.10 10.84 16.65
N TYR A 481 -2.46 11.44 15.65
CA TYR A 481 -2.13 12.85 15.63
C TYR A 481 -2.54 13.50 14.32
N ASN A 482 -3.61 14.29 14.37
CA ASN A 482 -4.15 15.04 13.22
C ASN A 482 -4.37 14.16 11.96
N CYS A 483 -4.91 12.95 12.17
CA CYS A 483 -5.33 12.06 11.09
C CYS A 483 -6.57 12.60 10.37
N ALA A 484 -6.86 12.07 9.17
CA ALA A 484 -8.02 12.43 8.37
C ALA A 484 -8.05 13.93 7.95
N SER A 485 -6.90 14.51 7.64
CA SER A 485 -6.75 15.92 7.22
C SER A 485 -7.07 16.22 5.75
N SER A 486 -7.44 15.24 4.94
CA SER A 486 -7.84 15.43 3.54
C SER A 486 -9.18 16.16 3.44
N GLY A 487 -9.50 16.67 2.26
CA GLY A 487 -10.79 17.31 2.01
C GLY A 487 -11.96 16.32 1.92
N ASN A 488 -11.69 15.03 1.68
CA ASN A 488 -12.71 13.99 1.71
C ASN A 488 -12.96 13.54 3.15
N GLU A 489 -14.21 13.18 3.45
CA GLU A 489 -14.61 12.84 4.82
C GLU A 489 -14.06 11.47 5.22
N HIS A 490 -13.35 11.45 6.34
CA HIS A 490 -12.75 10.28 6.95
C HIS A 490 -12.90 10.35 8.48
N ALA A 491 -12.50 9.28 9.16
CA ALA A 491 -12.40 9.19 10.62
C ALA A 491 -11.05 8.57 11.01
N VAL A 492 -10.63 8.70 12.27
CA VAL A 492 -9.41 8.04 12.78
C VAL A 492 -9.49 6.52 12.57
N LEU A 493 -10.57 5.90 13.04
CA LEU A 493 -10.94 4.51 12.75
C LEU A 493 -12.20 4.51 11.88
N TYR A 494 -12.11 3.96 10.68
CA TYR A 494 -13.24 3.86 9.75
C TYR A 494 -13.45 2.43 9.27
N ILE A 495 -14.61 1.85 9.60
CA ILE A 495 -15.03 0.49 9.30
C ILE A 495 -16.23 0.57 8.36
N THR A 496 -16.07 0.07 7.14
CA THR A 496 -17.01 0.39 6.05
C THR A 496 -16.86 -0.61 4.91
N PRO A 497 -17.36 -1.85 5.07
CA PRO A 497 -17.38 -2.78 3.94
C PRO A 497 -18.10 -2.16 2.74
N ARG A 498 -17.60 -2.43 1.54
CA ARG A 498 -18.20 -1.95 0.29
C ARG A 498 -18.72 -3.13 -0.51
N LEU A 499 -19.98 -3.47 -0.23
CA LEU A 499 -20.65 -4.63 -0.81
C LEU A 499 -21.27 -4.30 -2.18
N GLY A 500 -21.22 -5.29 -3.08
CA GLY A 500 -21.90 -5.24 -4.38
C GLY A 500 -23.41 -5.10 -4.23
N LYS A 501 -24.09 -4.65 -5.30
CA LYS A 501 -25.54 -4.33 -5.26
C LYS A 501 -26.43 -5.51 -4.87
N SER A 502 -26.02 -6.73 -5.20
CA SER A 502 -26.79 -7.94 -4.91
C SER A 502 -26.68 -8.42 -3.46
N TYR A 503 -25.78 -7.83 -2.67
CA TYR A 503 -25.60 -8.19 -1.27
C TYR A 503 -26.44 -7.30 -0.35
N ASP A 504 -26.90 -7.88 0.75
CA ASP A 504 -27.57 -7.19 1.85
C ASP A 504 -26.59 -6.24 2.53
N LYS A 505 -26.81 -4.94 2.32
CA LYS A 505 -25.99 -3.87 2.87
C LYS A 505 -26.20 -3.65 4.37
N SER A 506 -27.21 -4.26 4.98
CA SER A 506 -27.50 -4.18 6.41
C SER A 506 -26.90 -5.35 7.20
N ALA A 507 -26.43 -6.40 6.53
CA ALA A 507 -25.83 -7.56 7.18
C ALA A 507 -24.49 -7.19 7.86
N THR A 508 -24.24 -7.72 9.05
CA THR A 508 -22.93 -7.60 9.72
C THR A 508 -21.85 -8.25 8.86
N TYR A 509 -20.64 -7.70 8.89
CA TYR A 509 -19.50 -8.12 8.06
C TYR A 509 -18.24 -8.31 8.93
N ASP A 510 -17.83 -7.28 9.66
CA ASP A 510 -16.63 -7.29 10.51
C ASP A 510 -16.99 -7.59 11.98
N LYS A 511 -16.09 -8.24 12.72
CA LYS A 511 -16.37 -8.71 14.09
C LYS A 511 -15.22 -8.50 15.07
N ASN A 512 -15.58 -8.37 16.35
CA ASN A 512 -14.68 -8.41 17.51
C ASN A 512 -13.45 -7.47 17.34
N ILE A 513 -13.75 -6.18 17.27
CA ILE A 513 -12.78 -5.10 17.15
C ILE A 513 -12.67 -4.36 18.48
N ARG A 514 -11.45 -4.20 18.97
CA ARG A 514 -11.14 -3.55 20.26
C ARG A 514 -10.23 -2.34 20.04
N PHE A 515 -10.75 -1.14 20.28
CA PHE A 515 -10.06 0.14 20.20
C PHE A 515 -9.84 0.69 21.61
N ILE A 516 -8.68 0.39 22.20
CA ILE A 516 -8.47 0.47 23.66
C ILE A 516 -7.26 1.34 24.04
N ASN A 517 -7.40 2.22 25.03
CA ASN A 517 -6.28 2.96 25.65
C ASN A 517 -5.43 3.76 24.65
N ASN A 518 -6.02 4.25 23.55
CA ASN A 518 -5.32 5.07 22.59
C ASN A 518 -5.33 6.54 23.00
N LYS A 519 -4.32 7.28 22.56
CA LYS A 519 -4.25 8.74 22.68
C LYS A 519 -4.59 9.35 21.33
N ILE A 520 -5.64 10.15 21.26
CA ILE A 520 -6.08 10.80 20.03
C ILE A 520 -5.95 12.30 20.22
N ASN A 521 -5.08 12.93 19.45
CA ASN A 521 -4.98 14.38 19.36
C ASN A 521 -5.51 14.81 17.98
N THR A 522 -6.69 15.43 17.96
CA THR A 522 -7.46 15.68 16.73
C THR A 522 -7.79 17.15 16.54
N PHE A 523 -7.76 17.60 15.30
CA PHE A 523 -8.28 18.91 14.89
C PHE A 523 -9.74 18.83 14.42
N ASP A 524 -10.24 17.63 14.08
CA ASP A 524 -11.62 17.36 13.63
C ASP A 524 -12.42 16.55 14.65
N ASP A 525 -13.73 16.41 14.48
CA ASP A 525 -14.62 15.85 15.51
C ASP A 525 -14.72 14.31 15.44
N ARG A 526 -14.69 13.71 14.23
CA ARG A 526 -15.00 12.29 14.03
C ARG A 526 -13.81 11.36 14.31
N ILE A 527 -13.97 10.51 15.33
CA ILE A 527 -12.94 9.52 15.71
C ILE A 527 -13.27 8.11 15.20
N VAL A 528 -14.48 7.62 15.44
CA VAL A 528 -14.90 6.29 14.98
C VAL A 528 -16.11 6.39 14.07
N TRP A 529 -16.00 5.79 12.89
CA TRP A 529 -17.12 5.63 11.97
C TRP A 529 -17.24 4.17 11.61
N ALA A 530 -18.35 3.50 11.96
CA ALA A 530 -18.48 2.07 11.75
C ALA A 530 -19.81 1.68 11.12
N TYR A 531 -19.72 0.80 10.14
CA TYR A 531 -20.83 0.15 9.47
C TYR A 531 -20.69 -1.36 9.59
N ASN A 532 -21.81 -2.07 9.81
CA ASN A 532 -21.90 -3.53 9.69
C ASN A 532 -20.94 -4.29 10.63
N VAL A 533 -20.78 -3.84 11.87
CA VAL A 533 -19.85 -4.45 12.84
C VAL A 533 -20.60 -5.21 13.93
N ASP A 534 -20.17 -6.42 14.27
CA ASP A 534 -20.64 -7.17 15.43
C ASP A 534 -19.53 -7.33 16.49
N GLY A 535 -19.67 -6.62 17.61
CA GLY A 535 -18.69 -6.61 18.69
C GLY A 535 -17.61 -5.55 18.49
N LEU A 536 -17.94 -4.29 18.79
CA LEU A 536 -16.99 -3.17 18.79
C LEU A 536 -16.83 -2.61 20.21
N VAL A 537 -15.61 -2.65 20.73
CA VAL A 537 -15.26 -2.08 22.05
C VAL A 537 -14.40 -0.84 21.87
N ILE A 538 -14.88 0.30 22.37
CA ILE A 538 -14.16 1.57 22.45
C ILE A 538 -13.97 1.88 23.93
N GLU A 539 -12.76 1.67 24.44
CA GLU A 539 -12.49 1.73 25.88
C GLU A 539 -11.23 2.49 26.27
N GLY A 540 -11.32 3.33 27.29
CA GLY A 540 -10.13 3.92 27.93
C GLY A 540 -9.35 4.91 27.06
N ASN A 541 -9.93 5.38 25.96
CA ASN A 541 -9.25 6.30 25.05
C ASN A 541 -9.27 7.73 25.58
N GLU A 542 -8.14 8.43 25.43
CA GLU A 542 -7.98 9.85 25.75
C GLU A 542 -8.00 10.66 24.46
N ILE A 543 -9.05 11.46 24.25
CA ILE A 543 -9.30 12.23 23.04
C ILE A 543 -9.16 13.71 23.38
N THR A 544 -8.21 14.40 22.75
CA THR A 544 -7.96 15.84 22.94
C THR A 544 -8.21 16.58 21.64
N LYS A 545 -9.07 17.58 21.68
CA LYS A 545 -9.29 18.52 20.58
C LYS A 545 -8.20 19.60 20.60
N ASN A 546 -7.52 19.81 19.48
CA ASN A 546 -6.57 20.90 19.29
C ASN A 546 -7.05 21.87 18.19
N ASP A 547 -6.36 23.01 18.08
CA ASP A 547 -6.61 24.09 17.12
C ASP A 547 -5.46 24.29 16.11
N LEU A 548 -4.58 23.29 15.97
CA LEU A 548 -3.42 23.35 15.08
C LEU A 548 -3.82 23.37 13.59
N LEU A 549 -4.98 22.78 13.26
CA LEU A 549 -5.60 22.80 11.94
C LEU A 549 -7.08 23.18 12.10
N ALA A 550 -7.64 23.84 11.10
CA ALA A 550 -9.07 24.13 11.10
C ALA A 550 -9.88 22.83 10.84
N PRO A 551 -11.01 22.58 11.52
CA PRO A 551 -11.88 21.44 11.18
C PRO A 551 -12.26 21.43 9.70
N VAL A 552 -12.21 20.27 9.04
CA VAL A 552 -12.64 20.12 7.63
C VAL A 552 -14.12 19.74 7.58
N HIS A 553 -14.55 18.89 8.52
CA HIS A 553 -15.92 18.44 8.67
C HIS A 553 -16.42 18.74 10.09
N PRO A 554 -16.67 20.02 10.43
CA PRO A 554 -17.19 20.38 11.75
C PRO A 554 -18.57 19.75 11.99
N ASP A 555 -18.93 19.59 13.27
CA ASP A 555 -20.25 19.15 13.73
C ASP A 555 -20.58 17.69 13.40
N ARG A 556 -19.57 16.88 13.09
CA ARG A 556 -19.74 15.43 12.96
C ARG A 556 -19.77 14.77 14.33
N PRO A 557 -20.53 13.68 14.50
CA PRO A 557 -20.50 12.90 15.72
C PRO A 557 -19.09 12.33 15.95
N ILE A 558 -18.68 12.25 17.22
CA ILE A 558 -17.38 11.67 17.58
C ILE A 558 -17.33 10.18 17.24
N PHE A 559 -18.46 9.48 17.46
CA PHE A 559 -18.68 8.09 17.10
C PHE A 559 -19.99 7.95 16.31
N ASP A 560 -19.95 7.29 15.15
CA ASP A 560 -21.11 7.05 14.28
C ASP A 560 -21.24 5.56 13.94
N PHE A 561 -22.38 4.95 14.29
CA PHE A 561 -22.63 3.52 14.16
C PHE A 561 -23.90 3.21 13.36
N ASN A 562 -23.75 2.40 12.30
CA ASN A 562 -24.86 1.99 11.44
C ASN A 562 -24.80 0.48 11.17
N TYR A 563 -25.92 -0.21 11.29
CA TYR A 563 -26.03 -1.67 11.18
C TYR A 563 -25.03 -2.42 12.08
N CYS A 564 -24.74 -1.87 13.25
CA CYS A 564 -23.81 -2.43 14.21
C CYS A 564 -24.54 -3.16 15.35
N LYS A 565 -23.88 -4.18 15.91
CA LYS A 565 -24.35 -5.00 17.03
C LYS A 565 -23.29 -5.09 18.13
N ASN A 566 -23.71 -5.33 19.37
CA ASN A 566 -22.82 -5.56 20.51
C ASN A 566 -21.73 -4.47 20.68
N ILE A 567 -22.14 -3.21 20.70
CA ILE A 567 -21.24 -2.06 20.81
C ILE A 567 -21.04 -1.71 22.29
N VAL A 568 -19.79 -1.52 22.70
CA VAL A 568 -19.44 -1.10 24.07
C VAL A 568 -18.57 0.15 24.01
N VAL A 569 -19.07 1.25 24.57
CA VAL A 569 -18.33 2.51 24.70
C VAL A 569 -18.18 2.83 26.18
N LYS A 570 -16.97 2.67 26.74
CA LYS A 570 -16.75 2.88 28.18
C LYS A 570 -15.44 3.54 28.55
N ASN A 571 -15.45 4.29 29.65
CA ASN A 571 -14.24 4.88 30.25
C ASN A 571 -13.43 5.76 29.27
N ASN A 572 -14.06 6.34 28.23
CA ASN A 572 -13.37 7.28 27.34
C ASN A 572 -13.48 8.71 27.86
N ASN A 573 -12.48 9.51 27.58
CA ASN A 573 -12.36 10.87 28.07
C ASN A 573 -12.12 11.83 26.90
N TYR A 574 -13.02 12.80 26.74
CA TYR A 574 -12.88 13.85 25.75
C TYR A 574 -12.55 15.20 26.39
N HIS A 575 -11.45 15.80 25.95
CA HIS A 575 -11.00 17.13 26.34
C HIS A 575 -11.14 18.07 25.13
N GLY A 576 -12.19 18.89 25.16
CA GLY A 576 -12.44 19.89 24.13
C GLY A 576 -13.47 20.91 24.59
N PRO A 577 -13.77 21.93 23.77
CA PRO A 577 -14.58 23.07 24.17
C PRO A 577 -16.07 22.75 24.36
N LYS A 578 -16.55 21.64 23.79
CA LYS A 578 -17.95 21.21 23.85
C LYS A 578 -18.03 19.69 23.92
N ASP A 579 -19.00 19.21 24.68
CA ASP A 579 -19.34 17.79 24.74
C ASP A 579 -19.64 17.23 23.35
N GLN A 580 -19.37 15.93 23.19
CA GLN A 580 -19.46 15.24 21.92
C GLN A 580 -20.57 14.20 21.90
N ASN A 581 -21.18 14.05 20.71
CA ASN A 581 -22.33 13.18 20.53
C ASN A 581 -21.96 11.89 19.80
N ILE A 582 -22.57 10.79 20.25
CA ILE A 582 -22.60 9.51 19.55
C ILE A 582 -23.86 9.48 18.68
N LYS A 583 -23.72 9.05 17.42
CA LYS A 583 -24.82 8.81 16.49
C LYS A 583 -24.99 7.31 16.25
N THR A 584 -26.25 6.87 16.19
CA THR A 584 -26.64 5.50 15.87
C THR A 584 -27.86 5.49 14.96
N ASP A 585 -27.97 4.50 14.07
CA ASP A 585 -29.27 4.14 13.51
C ASP A 585 -30.18 3.47 14.56
N LYS A 586 -31.46 3.24 14.20
CA LYS A 586 -32.46 2.67 15.11
C LYS A 586 -32.09 1.27 15.61
N ALA A 587 -31.46 0.44 14.77
CA ALA A 587 -31.08 -0.91 15.14
C ALA A 587 -29.92 -0.90 16.13
N SER A 588 -28.84 -0.18 15.79
CA SER A 588 -27.62 -0.06 16.58
C SER A 588 -27.87 0.63 17.92
N SER A 589 -28.86 1.53 18.02
CA SER A 589 -29.24 2.19 19.27
C SER A 589 -29.69 1.21 20.38
N LYS A 590 -30.17 0.02 20.01
CA LYS A 590 -30.58 -1.04 20.95
C LYS A 590 -29.43 -1.96 21.35
N GLU A 591 -28.34 -1.90 20.60
CA GLU A 591 -27.19 -2.81 20.67
C GLU A 591 -25.96 -2.14 21.29
N ILE A 592 -26.12 -0.92 21.85
CA ILE A 592 -25.03 -0.13 22.40
C ILE A 592 -25.10 -0.02 23.92
N SER A 593 -23.96 -0.21 24.58
CA SER A 593 -23.77 0.04 26.02
C SER A 593 -22.79 1.19 26.24
N ILE A 594 -23.24 2.25 26.92
CA ILE A 594 -22.44 3.45 27.21
C ILE A 594 -22.26 3.58 28.71
N LYS A 595 -21.01 3.55 29.20
CA LYS A 595 -20.72 3.57 30.65
C LYS A 595 -19.50 4.42 30.98
N LYS A 596 -19.64 5.33 31.96
CA LYS A 596 -18.49 6.05 32.56
C LYS A 596 -17.62 6.83 31.55
N ASN A 597 -18.21 7.36 30.47
CA ASN A 597 -17.50 8.27 29.57
C ASN A 597 -17.62 9.71 30.09
N LYS A 598 -16.58 10.52 29.88
CA LYS A 598 -16.57 11.95 30.25
C LYS A 598 -16.68 12.81 28.99
N ASN A 599 -17.65 13.74 28.99
CA ASN A 599 -17.94 14.68 27.90
C ASN A 599 -18.31 14.01 26.55
N ILE A 600 -18.75 12.75 26.60
CA ILE A 600 -19.23 11.98 25.43
C ILE A 600 -20.58 11.38 25.81
N HIS A 601 -21.61 11.70 25.03
CA HIS A 601 -22.99 11.32 25.33
C HIS A 601 -23.71 10.77 24.09
N LEU A 602 -24.77 9.99 24.29
CA LEU A 602 -25.62 9.57 23.19
C LEU A 602 -26.44 10.77 22.70
N GLY A 603 -26.35 11.10 21.42
CA GLY A 603 -27.15 12.15 20.81
C GLY A 603 -28.64 11.82 20.80
N LYS A 604 -29.49 12.82 20.54
CA LYS A 604 -30.90 12.55 20.21
C LYS A 604 -30.94 11.72 18.94
N LEU A 605 -31.79 10.68 18.91
CA LEU A 605 -31.98 9.84 17.73
C LEU A 605 -32.47 10.72 16.57
N ASP A 606 -31.62 10.95 15.58
CA ASP A 606 -32.06 11.44 14.27
C ASP A 606 -32.80 10.27 13.62
N VAL A 607 -34.13 10.29 13.70
CA VAL A 607 -34.99 9.37 12.97
C VAL A 607 -34.88 9.73 11.49
N VAL A 608 -33.94 9.12 10.80
CA VAL A 608 -33.96 9.05 9.34
C VAL A 608 -34.53 7.68 9.00
N GLU A 609 -35.73 7.68 8.42
CA GLU A 609 -36.46 6.49 7.96
C GLU A 609 -35.69 5.68 6.92
#